data_AF-A0A9W3D7X7-F1
#
_entry.id   AF-A0A9W3D7X7-F1
#
_cell.length_a   1.000
_cell.length_b   1.000
_cell.length_c   1.000
_cell.angle_alpha   90.00
_cell.angle_beta   90.00
_cell.angle_gamma   90.00
#
_symmetry.space_group_name_H-M   'P 1'
#
loop_
_entity.id
_entity.type
_entity.pdbx_description
1 polymer ?
#
loop_
_entity_poly.entity_id
_entity_poly.type
_entity_poly.pdbx_seq_one_letter_code
_entity_poly.pdbx_strand_id
1 'polypeptide(L)'
;MKSHDCHVFMQRLLPFAFAELLPTNVHEALAGIGAFFRDPSTRTLKVEVVEQLQENIPILLCNLEKIFPPGFFDVMEHLAVHLPYEALLRGPVHYGWMYQYERAMKYLKGKANNLAKVEGSIIAGSLTEETSHFTSYYFASKVRTRKRAPRRYDDGGVAPTYAVAGVPDIFSQIGRLGGKSKEVWWSSEEDAHSAHTYILLNCEDPLIRYFESLFVSQVEETFPVISTTDVDKRKDQHFIKWLKSQVDFDDDADYPKWLHEVIQSPHVKVQQIRAFHLSFTSRSS
;
A
#
# COMPACT_ATOMS: atom_id res chain seq x y z
N MET A 1 1.67 -6.48 28.20
CA MET A 1 1.44 -6.90 26.80
C MET A 1 0.01 -6.53 26.41
N LYS A 2 -0.27 -6.03 25.20
CA LYS A 2 -1.66 -5.77 24.78
C LYS A 2 -2.29 -7.05 24.22
N SER A 3 -3.62 -7.11 24.16
CA SER A 3 -4.37 -8.25 23.61
C SER A 3 -3.84 -8.71 22.25
N HIS A 4 -3.63 -7.78 21.32
CA HIS A 4 -3.02 -8.07 20.02
C HIS A 4 -1.68 -8.82 20.12
N ASP A 5 -0.79 -8.37 21.01
CA ASP A 5 0.54 -8.97 21.18
C ASP A 5 0.41 -10.38 21.79
N CYS A 6 -0.54 -10.59 22.70
CA CYS A 6 -0.87 -11.91 23.24
C CYS A 6 -1.38 -12.87 22.15
N HIS A 7 -2.26 -12.41 21.25
CA HIS A 7 -2.76 -13.23 20.15
C HIS A 7 -1.64 -13.61 19.17
N VAL A 8 -0.76 -12.67 18.81
CA VAL A 8 0.40 -12.97 17.96
C VAL A 8 1.33 -13.97 18.64
N PHE A 9 1.57 -13.79 19.94
CA PHE A 9 2.38 -14.72 20.72
C PHE A 9 1.78 -16.13 20.72
N MET A 10 0.48 -16.27 20.99
CA MET A 10 -0.22 -17.55 20.99
C MET A 10 -0.18 -18.23 19.61
N GLN A 11 -0.49 -17.50 18.55
CA GLN A 11 -0.63 -18.06 17.19
C GLN A 11 0.71 -18.42 16.55
N ARG A 12 1.79 -17.71 16.90
CA ARG A 12 3.05 -17.75 16.13
C ARG A 12 4.31 -17.93 16.92
N LEU A 13 4.33 -17.69 18.22
CA LEU A 13 5.55 -17.76 19.03
C LEU A 13 5.51 -18.94 20.01
N LEU A 14 4.36 -19.18 20.68
CA LEU A 14 4.18 -20.31 21.60
C LEU A 14 4.63 -21.66 21.01
N PRO A 15 4.23 -22.05 19.78
CA PRO A 15 4.60 -23.35 19.23
C PRO A 15 6.09 -23.49 18.95
N PHE A 16 6.84 -22.40 18.79
CA PHE A 16 8.28 -22.47 18.52
C PHE A 16 9.11 -22.28 19.78
N ALA A 17 8.72 -21.32 20.62
CA ALA A 17 9.43 -20.97 21.85
C ALA A 17 9.47 -22.14 22.84
N PHE A 18 8.43 -22.97 22.86
CA PHE A 18 8.29 -24.05 23.84
C PHE A 18 8.55 -25.46 23.27
N ALA A 19 8.97 -25.57 22.00
CA ALA A 19 9.18 -26.87 21.35
C ALA A 19 10.18 -27.78 22.08
N GLU A 20 11.24 -27.19 22.65
CA GLU A 20 12.27 -27.94 23.39
C GLU A 20 12.13 -27.77 24.91
N LEU A 21 11.17 -26.97 25.39
CA LEU A 21 11.03 -26.63 26.80
C LEU A 21 9.89 -27.39 27.50
N LEU A 22 8.93 -27.93 26.75
CA LEU A 22 7.78 -28.64 27.29
C LEU A 22 7.78 -30.11 26.86
N PRO A 23 7.19 -31.01 27.68
CA PRO A 23 6.92 -32.37 27.24
C PRO A 23 6.15 -32.38 25.92
N THR A 24 6.45 -33.34 25.04
CA THR A 24 5.93 -33.40 23.67
C THR A 24 4.40 -33.31 23.63
N ASN A 25 3.71 -34.04 24.50
CA ASN A 25 2.25 -34.02 24.58
C ASN A 25 1.68 -32.63 24.96
N VAL A 26 2.37 -31.88 25.82
CA VAL A 26 1.97 -30.53 26.24
C VAL A 26 2.22 -29.53 25.11
N HIS A 27 3.39 -29.64 24.48
CA HIS A 27 3.75 -28.80 23.34
C HIS A 27 2.79 -28.99 22.17
N GLU A 28 2.47 -30.23 21.80
CA GLU A 28 1.56 -30.54 20.69
C GLU A 28 0.15 -29.98 20.92
N ALA A 29 -0.37 -30.05 22.15
CA ALA A 29 -1.67 -29.47 22.47
C ALA A 29 -1.66 -27.93 22.34
N LEU A 30 -0.62 -27.27 22.85
CA LEU A 30 -0.45 -25.81 22.73
C LEU A 30 -0.21 -25.38 21.27
N ALA A 31 0.58 -26.16 20.52
CA ALA A 31 0.82 -25.92 19.11
C ALA A 31 -0.44 -26.10 18.28
N GLY A 32 -1.26 -27.11 18.59
CA GLY A 32 -2.53 -27.40 17.95
C GLY A 32 -3.54 -26.26 18.13
N ILE A 33 -3.74 -25.79 19.37
CA ILE A 33 -4.67 -24.67 19.60
C ILE A 33 -4.13 -23.34 19.02
N GLY A 34 -2.82 -23.11 19.08
CA GLY A 34 -2.19 -21.94 18.45
C GLY A 34 -2.36 -21.96 16.92
N ALA A 35 -2.25 -23.14 16.31
CA ALA A 35 -2.53 -23.34 14.90
C ALA A 35 -3.99 -23.08 14.55
N PHE A 36 -4.91 -23.63 15.35
CA PHE A 36 -6.34 -23.39 15.20
C PHE A 36 -6.68 -21.90 15.19
N PHE A 37 -6.12 -21.08 16.08
CA PHE A 37 -6.42 -19.63 16.08
C PHE A 37 -5.74 -18.87 14.93
N ARG A 38 -4.64 -19.39 14.40
CA ARG A 38 -3.89 -18.75 13.31
C ARG A 38 -4.61 -18.89 11.97
N ASP A 39 -5.18 -20.05 11.68
CA ASP A 39 -5.74 -20.39 10.37
C ASP A 39 -6.99 -19.55 9.99
N PRO A 40 -7.99 -19.33 10.85
CA PRO A 40 -9.11 -18.42 10.57
C PRO A 40 -8.68 -16.95 10.61
N SER A 41 -7.54 -16.64 11.23
CA SER A 41 -6.91 -15.30 11.22
C SER A 41 -6.09 -15.02 9.94
N THR A 42 -6.15 -15.89 8.93
CA THR A 42 -5.51 -15.62 7.63
C THR A 42 -6.29 -14.58 6.83
N ARG A 43 -5.62 -13.92 5.87
CA ARG A 43 -6.26 -12.87 5.04
C ARG A 43 -7.32 -13.44 4.11
N THR A 44 -7.15 -14.69 3.69
CA THR A 44 -8.05 -15.38 2.76
C THR A 44 -8.45 -16.69 3.41
N LEU A 45 -9.74 -16.84 3.70
CA LEU A 45 -10.30 -18.01 4.34
C LEU A 45 -11.11 -18.80 3.32
N LYS A 46 -10.79 -20.08 3.15
CA LYS A 46 -11.49 -20.99 2.23
C LYS A 46 -12.47 -21.86 3.01
N VAL A 47 -13.59 -22.23 2.39
CA VAL A 47 -14.65 -23.01 3.06
C VAL A 47 -14.12 -24.37 3.52
N GLU A 48 -13.31 -25.05 2.72
CA GLU A 48 -12.78 -26.37 3.07
C GLU A 48 -11.88 -26.33 4.32
N VAL A 49 -11.16 -25.22 4.51
CA VAL A 49 -10.34 -25.01 5.72
C VAL A 49 -11.24 -24.80 6.94
N VAL A 50 -12.37 -24.10 6.78
CA VAL A 50 -13.29 -23.85 7.89
C VAL A 50 -14.00 -25.13 8.33
N GLU A 51 -14.39 -25.98 7.39
CA GLU A 51 -14.94 -27.31 7.67
C GLU A 51 -13.94 -28.16 8.49
N GLN A 52 -12.67 -28.17 8.07
CA GLN A 52 -11.60 -28.85 8.84
C GLN A 52 -11.43 -28.26 10.25
N LEU A 53 -11.49 -26.94 10.40
CA LEU A 53 -11.41 -26.29 11.72
C LEU A 53 -12.59 -26.70 12.61
N GLN A 54 -13.79 -26.86 12.04
CA GLN A 54 -14.99 -27.27 12.77
C GLN A 54 -14.91 -28.72 13.27
N GLU A 55 -14.34 -29.62 12.48
CA GLU A 55 -14.11 -31.02 12.89
C GLU A 55 -12.99 -31.14 13.94
N ASN A 56 -11.94 -30.33 13.82
CA ASN A 56 -10.75 -30.44 14.66
C ASN A 56 -10.90 -29.79 16.04
N ILE A 57 -11.66 -28.71 16.18
CA ILE A 57 -11.70 -27.93 17.43
C ILE A 57 -12.14 -28.73 18.68
N PRO A 58 -13.14 -29.64 18.63
CA PRO A 58 -13.48 -30.44 19.80
C PRO A 58 -12.33 -31.34 20.25
N ILE A 59 -11.56 -31.89 19.30
CA ILE A 59 -10.40 -32.75 19.58
C ILE A 59 -9.29 -31.92 20.25
N LEU A 60 -9.04 -30.71 19.74
CA LEU A 60 -8.02 -29.81 20.29
C LEU A 60 -8.35 -29.37 21.72
N LEU A 61 -9.61 -29.03 22.01
CA LEU A 61 -10.05 -28.69 23.36
C LEU A 61 -9.93 -29.88 24.32
N CYS A 62 -10.40 -31.07 23.92
CA CYS A 62 -10.22 -32.30 24.70
C CYS A 62 -8.75 -32.60 25.01
N ASN A 63 -7.84 -32.31 24.08
CA ASN A 63 -6.40 -32.51 24.31
C ASN A 63 -5.84 -31.51 25.33
N LEU A 64 -6.29 -30.25 25.29
CA LEU A 64 -5.94 -29.27 26.31
C LEU A 64 -6.50 -29.66 27.69
N GLU A 65 -7.76 -30.12 27.76
CA GLU A 65 -8.43 -30.53 29.02
C GLU A 65 -7.74 -31.68 29.74
N LYS A 66 -7.09 -32.57 28.99
CA LYS A 66 -6.28 -33.66 29.57
C LYS A 66 -5.02 -33.17 30.26
N ILE A 67 -4.56 -31.96 29.96
CA ILE A 67 -3.27 -31.41 30.41
C ILE A 67 -3.46 -30.34 31.48
N PHE A 68 -4.39 -29.41 31.25
CA PHE A 68 -4.62 -28.27 32.13
C PHE A 68 -5.66 -28.60 33.20
N PRO A 69 -5.54 -28.01 34.42
CA PRO A 69 -6.49 -28.27 35.48
C PRO A 69 -7.90 -27.76 35.12
N PRO A 70 -8.99 -28.34 35.66
CA PRO A 70 -10.36 -27.91 35.35
C PRO A 70 -10.62 -26.42 35.58
N GLY A 71 -9.94 -25.80 36.55
CA GLY A 71 -10.06 -24.35 36.80
C GLY A 71 -9.48 -23.46 35.69
N PHE A 72 -8.78 -24.02 34.71
CA PHE A 72 -8.36 -23.31 33.50
C PHE A 72 -9.48 -23.20 32.47
N PHE A 73 -10.45 -24.12 32.47
CA PHE A 73 -11.52 -24.15 31.48
C PHE A 73 -12.79 -23.54 32.07
N ASP A 74 -13.08 -22.31 31.67
CA ASP A 74 -14.39 -21.71 31.85
C ASP A 74 -15.14 -21.68 30.50
N VAL A 75 -16.24 -20.91 30.43
CA VAL A 75 -17.05 -20.82 29.22
C VAL A 75 -16.24 -20.24 28.04
N MET A 76 -15.23 -19.41 28.30
CA MET A 76 -14.46 -18.68 27.30
C MET A 76 -13.60 -19.60 26.43
N GLU A 77 -12.94 -20.61 27.00
CA GLU A 77 -12.13 -21.58 26.24
C GLU A 77 -13.01 -22.37 25.26
N HIS A 78 -14.24 -22.67 25.65
CA HIS A 78 -15.19 -23.44 24.85
C HIS A 78 -15.81 -22.64 23.70
N LEU A 79 -15.79 -21.30 23.76
CA LEU A 79 -16.29 -20.46 22.66
C LEU A 79 -15.52 -20.68 21.35
N ALA A 80 -14.30 -21.23 21.42
CA ALA A 80 -13.51 -21.58 20.24
C ALA A 80 -14.27 -22.51 19.29
N VAL A 81 -15.17 -23.37 19.78
CA VAL A 81 -15.99 -24.28 18.96
C VAL A 81 -16.92 -23.54 18.00
N HIS A 82 -17.33 -22.32 18.35
CA HIS A 82 -18.24 -21.52 17.52
C HIS A 82 -17.52 -20.73 16.43
N LEU A 83 -16.20 -20.51 16.55
CA LEU A 83 -15.45 -19.66 15.62
C LEU A 83 -15.49 -20.11 14.16
N PRO A 84 -15.43 -21.42 13.83
CA PRO A 84 -15.56 -21.87 12.43
C PRO A 84 -16.93 -21.48 11.85
N TYR A 85 -18.01 -21.72 12.58
CA TYR A 85 -19.36 -21.36 12.15
C TYR A 85 -19.53 -19.84 12.00
N GLU A 86 -19.02 -19.05 12.95
CA GLU A 86 -19.01 -17.58 12.84
C GLU A 86 -18.22 -17.10 11.62
N ALA A 87 -17.11 -17.75 11.30
CA ALA A 87 -16.31 -17.43 10.13
C ALA A 87 -17.02 -17.76 8.79
N LEU A 88 -17.88 -18.79 8.77
CA LEU A 88 -18.75 -19.06 7.60
C LEU A 88 -19.79 -17.94 7.41
N LEU A 89 -20.35 -17.41 8.50
CA LEU A 89 -21.37 -16.37 8.44
C LEU A 89 -20.81 -14.98 8.13
N ARG A 90 -19.71 -14.61 8.78
CA ARG A 90 -19.13 -13.25 8.72
C ARG A 90 -17.97 -13.14 7.72
N GLY A 91 -17.42 -14.25 7.25
CA GLY A 91 -16.19 -14.30 6.48
C GLY A 91 -14.94 -14.17 7.38
N PRO A 92 -13.82 -13.65 6.86
CA PRO A 92 -12.56 -13.59 7.59
C PRO A 92 -12.68 -12.90 8.96
N VAL A 93 -12.05 -13.49 9.98
CA VAL A 93 -12.21 -13.08 11.40
C VAL A 93 -11.68 -11.65 11.66
N HIS A 94 -10.89 -11.07 10.75
CA HIS A 94 -10.46 -9.65 10.81
C HIS A 94 -11.61 -8.65 10.86
N TYR A 95 -12.73 -8.99 10.19
CA TYR A 95 -13.95 -8.19 10.27
C TYR A 95 -14.65 -8.42 11.60
N GLY A 96 -14.49 -9.64 12.16
CA GLY A 96 -14.86 -10.15 13.48
C GLY A 96 -14.38 -9.33 14.66
N TRP A 97 -13.11 -8.99 14.62
CA TRP A 97 -12.34 -8.57 15.77
C TRP A 97 -12.73 -7.22 16.36
N MET A 98 -12.71 -7.16 17.70
CA MET A 98 -12.91 -5.93 18.46
C MET A 98 -11.85 -4.86 18.17
N TYR A 99 -10.67 -5.22 17.65
CA TYR A 99 -9.57 -4.27 17.42
C TYR A 99 -9.92 -3.07 16.54
N GLN A 100 -10.81 -3.23 15.55
CA GLN A 100 -11.22 -2.09 14.73
C GLN A 100 -11.99 -1.07 15.58
N TYR A 101 -12.94 -1.55 16.38
CA TYR A 101 -13.73 -0.75 17.29
C TYR A 101 -12.89 -0.15 18.42
N GLU A 102 -12.00 -0.93 19.04
CA GLU A 102 -11.08 -0.43 20.07
C GLU A 102 -10.17 0.68 19.56
N ARG A 103 -9.65 0.55 18.33
CA ARG A 103 -8.85 1.61 17.70
C ARG A 103 -9.66 2.87 17.43
N ALA A 104 -10.88 2.72 16.93
CA ALA A 104 -11.80 3.84 16.72
C ALA A 104 -12.16 4.53 18.04
N MET A 105 -12.52 3.76 19.07
CA MET A 105 -12.81 4.27 20.40
C MET A 105 -11.61 5.00 21.00
N LYS A 106 -10.40 4.45 20.86
CA LYS A 106 -9.17 5.12 21.32
C LYS A 106 -8.95 6.45 20.61
N TYR A 107 -9.21 6.52 19.31
CA TYR A 107 -9.10 7.76 18.54
C TYR A 107 -10.11 8.82 19.03
N LEU A 108 -11.38 8.42 19.22
CA LEU A 108 -12.43 9.31 19.74
C LEU A 108 -12.15 9.74 21.18
N LYS A 109 -11.62 8.85 22.02
CA LYS A 109 -11.21 9.15 23.39
C LYS A 109 -10.17 10.28 23.46
N GLY A 110 -9.27 10.37 22.47
CA GLY A 110 -8.33 11.48 22.36
C GLY A 110 -8.96 12.85 22.08
N LYS A 111 -10.23 12.87 21.65
CA LYS A 111 -11.01 14.09 21.40
C LYS A 111 -11.97 14.43 22.56
N ALA A 112 -12.20 13.49 23.47
CA ALA A 112 -13.09 13.62 24.63
C ALA A 112 -12.39 14.33 25.82
N ASN A 113 -11.84 15.52 25.59
CA ASN A 113 -11.12 16.30 26.61
C ASN A 113 -12.05 16.92 27.67
N ASN A 114 -13.30 17.21 27.32
CA ASN A 114 -14.32 17.67 28.28
C ASN A 114 -15.28 16.55 28.65
N LEU A 115 -15.08 15.95 29.82
CA LEU A 115 -15.90 14.83 30.32
C LEU A 115 -17.32 15.25 30.74
N ALA A 116 -17.58 16.54 31.00
CA ALA A 116 -18.92 17.03 31.31
C ALA A 116 -19.82 17.11 30.06
N LYS A 117 -19.21 17.19 28.87
CA LYS A 117 -19.88 17.27 27.56
C LYS A 117 -19.07 16.49 26.51
N VAL A 118 -19.01 15.16 26.69
CA VAL A 118 -18.18 14.27 25.88
C VAL A 118 -18.46 14.39 24.38
N GLU A 119 -19.74 14.37 24.00
CA GLU A 119 -20.15 14.47 22.59
C GLU A 119 -19.71 15.79 21.95
N GLY A 120 -19.97 16.92 22.64
CA GLY A 120 -19.55 18.24 22.18
C GLY A 120 -18.03 18.37 22.08
N SER A 121 -17.29 17.77 23.01
CA SER A 121 -15.82 17.72 22.96
C SER A 121 -15.31 16.94 21.74
N ILE A 122 -15.92 15.79 21.44
CA ILE A 122 -15.55 14.96 20.28
C ILE A 122 -15.83 15.73 18.98
N ILE A 123 -16.99 16.38 18.87
CA ILE A 123 -17.37 17.18 17.70
C ILE A 123 -16.36 18.32 17.50
N ALA A 124 -16.05 19.09 18.54
CA ALA A 124 -15.10 20.19 18.46
C ALA A 124 -13.69 19.71 18.05
N GLY A 125 -13.23 18.59 18.62
CA GLY A 125 -11.96 17.97 18.25
C GLY A 125 -11.93 17.48 16.80
N SER A 126 -13.03 16.93 16.30
CA SER A 126 -13.16 16.51 14.89
C SER A 126 -13.17 17.70 13.94
N LEU A 127 -13.94 18.76 14.24
CA LEU A 127 -13.96 19.98 13.44
C LEU A 127 -12.57 20.63 13.35
N THR A 128 -11.84 20.66 14.47
CA THR A 128 -10.47 21.17 14.52
C THR A 128 -9.53 20.35 13.63
N GLU A 129 -9.65 19.02 13.67
CA GLU A 129 -8.84 18.12 12.84
C GLU A 129 -9.15 18.28 11.35
N GLU A 130 -10.43 18.34 10.98
CA GLU A 130 -10.88 18.53 9.60
C GLU A 130 -10.45 19.89 9.05
N THR A 131 -10.61 20.96 9.83
CA THR A 131 -10.17 22.31 9.46
C THR A 131 -8.65 22.36 9.29
N SER A 132 -7.90 21.71 10.18
CA SER A 132 -6.43 21.59 10.05
C SER A 132 -6.03 20.80 8.80
N HIS A 133 -6.77 19.75 8.46
CA HIS A 133 -6.55 18.98 7.25
C HIS A 133 -6.86 19.78 5.98
N PHE A 134 -7.98 20.50 5.96
CA PHE A 134 -8.38 21.36 4.84
C PHE A 134 -7.41 22.52 4.62
N THR A 135 -7.02 23.23 5.67
CA THR A 135 -6.03 24.32 5.59
C THR A 135 -4.66 23.83 5.11
N SER A 136 -4.33 22.54 5.33
CA SER A 136 -3.05 21.97 4.89
C SER A 136 -2.81 21.98 3.38
N TYR A 137 -3.86 22.09 2.58
CA TYR A 137 -3.78 22.19 1.12
C TYR A 137 -3.30 23.57 0.64
N TYR A 138 -3.52 24.62 1.43
CA TYR A 138 -3.11 25.99 1.10
C TYR A 138 -1.69 26.31 1.57
N PHE A 139 -1.08 25.47 2.40
CA PHE A 139 0.30 25.65 2.83
C PHE A 139 1.29 25.12 1.78
N ALA A 140 2.42 25.83 1.66
CA ALA A 140 3.54 25.43 0.83
C ALA A 140 4.02 24.00 1.18
N SER A 141 4.57 23.30 0.19
CA SER A 141 4.99 21.90 0.30
C SER A 141 5.92 21.60 1.49
N LYS A 142 6.79 22.56 1.80
CA LYS A 142 7.77 22.52 2.90
C LYS A 142 7.17 22.66 4.30
N VAL A 143 5.91 23.07 4.44
CA VAL A 143 5.29 23.29 5.76
C VAL A 143 4.89 21.95 6.36
N ARG A 144 5.38 21.65 7.57
CA ARG A 144 5.01 20.45 8.30
C ARG A 144 3.56 20.54 8.77
N THR A 145 2.71 19.68 8.24
CA THR A 145 1.31 19.53 8.66
C THR A 145 1.07 18.13 9.18
N ARG A 146 -0.07 17.90 9.86
CA ARG A 146 -0.45 16.55 10.31
C ARG A 146 -0.59 15.55 9.14
N LYS A 147 -0.99 16.01 7.96
CA LYS A 147 -1.08 15.22 6.72
C LYS A 147 0.30 14.82 6.19
N ARG A 148 1.26 15.75 6.23
CA ARG A 148 2.62 15.58 5.71
C ARG A 148 3.61 15.04 6.75
N ALA A 149 3.20 14.93 8.00
CA ALA A 149 4.02 14.36 9.06
C ALA A 149 4.24 12.87 8.80
N PRO A 150 5.50 12.39 8.73
CA PRO A 150 5.79 10.98 8.54
C PRO A 150 5.17 10.16 9.69
N ARG A 151 4.68 8.96 9.36
CA ARG A 151 4.16 8.04 10.37
C ARG A 151 5.31 7.57 11.27
N ARG A 152 5.00 7.15 12.50
CA ARG A 152 6.03 6.77 13.51
C ARG A 152 7.05 5.70 13.06
N TYR A 153 6.72 4.90 12.05
CA TYR A 153 7.59 3.85 11.50
C TYR A 153 7.95 4.11 10.03
N ASP A 154 7.71 5.33 9.57
CA ASP A 154 8.09 5.80 8.25
C ASP A 154 9.40 6.57 8.40
N ASP A 155 10.49 5.95 7.96
CA ASP A 155 11.83 6.55 7.90
C ASP A 155 11.96 7.55 6.74
N GLY A 156 10.88 7.78 6.00
CA GLY A 156 10.84 8.72 4.89
C GLY A 156 11.26 8.10 3.56
N GLY A 157 11.73 6.84 3.53
CA GLY A 157 12.27 6.21 2.33
C GLY A 157 13.63 6.76 1.88
N VAL A 158 14.11 6.30 0.72
CA VAL A 158 15.38 6.78 0.14
C VAL A 158 15.05 7.48 -1.17
N ALA A 159 15.49 8.72 -1.32
CA ALA A 159 15.36 9.45 -2.58
C ALA A 159 16.26 8.78 -3.63
N PRO A 160 15.76 8.51 -4.85
CA PRO A 160 16.61 8.01 -5.92
C PRO A 160 17.70 9.05 -6.22
N THR A 161 18.94 8.58 -6.28
CA THR A 161 20.09 9.42 -6.62
C THR A 161 20.47 9.15 -8.06
N TYR A 162 20.37 10.16 -8.91
CA TYR A 162 20.77 10.07 -10.31
C TYR A 162 22.18 10.65 -10.48
N ALA A 163 22.99 10.00 -11.33
CA ALA A 163 24.31 10.52 -11.71
C ALA A 163 24.23 11.73 -12.66
N VAL A 164 23.02 12.04 -13.15
CA VAL A 164 22.72 13.12 -14.08
C VAL A 164 22.00 14.24 -13.33
N ALA A 165 22.42 15.48 -13.56
CA ALA A 165 21.79 16.66 -12.97
C ALA A 165 20.51 17.06 -13.74
N GLY A 166 19.59 17.75 -13.05
CA GLY A 166 18.37 18.29 -13.67
C GLY A 166 17.29 17.26 -13.98
N VAL A 167 17.36 16.05 -13.41
CA VAL A 167 16.32 15.04 -13.55
C VAL A 167 15.01 15.57 -12.94
N PRO A 168 13.87 15.52 -13.66
CA PRO A 168 12.60 16.05 -13.18
C PRO A 168 12.09 15.40 -11.89
N ASP A 169 11.39 16.18 -11.07
CA ASP A 169 10.90 15.78 -9.75
C ASP A 169 9.97 14.54 -9.80
N ILE A 170 9.27 14.31 -10.92
CA ILE A 170 8.41 13.13 -11.12
C ILE A 170 9.19 11.81 -10.98
N PHE A 171 10.50 11.82 -11.28
CA PHE A 171 11.39 10.68 -11.12
C PHE A 171 12.08 10.65 -9.74
N SER A 172 12.03 11.75 -8.99
CA SER A 172 12.68 11.88 -7.67
C SER A 172 11.83 11.39 -6.49
N GLN A 173 10.68 10.76 -6.75
CA GLN A 173 9.73 10.39 -5.71
C GLN A 173 10.39 9.51 -4.64
N ILE A 174 10.32 9.98 -3.40
CA ILE A 174 10.89 9.28 -2.25
C ILE A 174 9.98 8.11 -1.91
N GLY A 175 10.54 6.89 -1.98
CA GLY A 175 9.78 5.67 -1.78
C GLY A 175 10.56 4.61 -1.02
N ARG A 176 9.83 3.65 -0.45
CA ARG A 176 10.39 2.41 0.08
C ARG A 176 9.87 1.25 -0.75
N LEU A 177 10.80 0.55 -1.41
CA LEU A 177 10.48 -0.66 -2.16
C LEU A 177 10.11 -1.78 -1.19
N GLY A 178 8.85 -2.23 -1.25
CA GLY A 178 8.30 -3.27 -0.38
C GLY A 178 8.19 -4.62 -1.10
N GLY A 179 8.68 -5.69 -0.47
CA GLY A 179 8.51 -7.07 -0.95
C GLY A 179 9.47 -7.49 -2.06
N LYS A 180 9.30 -8.72 -2.56
CA LYS A 180 10.10 -9.25 -3.68
C LYS A 180 9.70 -8.53 -4.97
N SER A 181 10.67 -7.97 -5.69
CA SER A 181 10.47 -7.51 -7.06
C SER A 181 10.10 -8.70 -7.95
N LYS A 182 9.19 -8.47 -8.89
CA LYS A 182 8.88 -9.41 -9.96
C LYS A 182 9.18 -8.76 -11.28
N GLU A 183 9.82 -9.50 -12.15
CA GLU A 183 10.03 -9.07 -13.53
C GLU A 183 8.75 -9.35 -14.31
N VAL A 184 8.22 -8.30 -14.93
CA VAL A 184 6.99 -8.34 -15.72
C VAL A 184 7.31 -7.76 -17.09
N TRP A 185 6.74 -8.38 -18.11
CA TRP A 185 6.85 -7.89 -19.49
C TRP A 185 5.62 -7.05 -19.79
N TRP A 186 5.78 -6.00 -20.60
CA TRP A 186 4.62 -5.30 -21.14
C TRP A 186 3.76 -6.27 -21.93
N SER A 187 2.46 -6.27 -21.67
CA SER A 187 1.50 -7.14 -22.36
C SER A 187 1.32 -6.74 -23.83
N SER A 188 1.43 -5.44 -24.13
CA SER A 188 1.32 -4.87 -25.47
C SER A 188 2.24 -3.65 -25.61
N GLU A 189 2.59 -3.32 -26.87
CA GLU A 189 3.31 -2.09 -27.19
C GLU A 189 2.44 -0.85 -26.94
N GLU A 190 1.12 -0.98 -27.06
CA GLU A 190 0.15 0.09 -26.75
C GLU A 190 0.15 0.48 -25.28
N ASP A 191 0.28 -0.50 -24.36
CA ASP A 191 0.36 -0.24 -22.92
C ASP A 191 1.66 0.50 -22.57
N ALA A 192 2.77 0.07 -23.19
CA ALA A 192 4.07 0.73 -23.01
C ALA A 192 4.05 2.16 -23.55
N HIS A 193 3.48 2.37 -24.75
CA HIS A 193 3.30 3.70 -25.34
C HIS A 193 2.40 4.59 -24.46
N SER A 194 1.26 4.07 -24.00
CA SER A 194 0.33 4.82 -23.15
C SER A 194 0.96 5.25 -21.82
N ALA A 195 1.69 4.34 -21.17
CA ALA A 195 2.41 4.64 -19.93
C ALA A 195 3.51 5.69 -20.16
N HIS A 196 4.24 5.57 -21.27
CA HIS A 196 5.29 6.51 -21.64
C HIS A 196 4.72 7.90 -21.92
N THR A 197 3.61 8.00 -22.66
CA THR A 197 2.98 9.27 -23.01
C THR A 197 2.45 9.94 -21.74
N TYR A 198 1.82 9.15 -20.87
CA TYR A 198 1.31 9.64 -19.60
C TYR A 198 2.42 10.26 -18.74
N ILE A 199 3.58 9.61 -18.62
CA ILE A 199 4.70 10.14 -17.82
C ILE A 199 5.17 11.49 -18.37
N LEU A 200 5.37 11.61 -19.68
CA LEU A 200 5.84 12.84 -20.31
C LEU A 200 4.80 13.96 -20.23
N LEU A 201 3.54 13.67 -20.51
CA LEU A 201 2.45 14.67 -20.42
C LEU A 201 2.15 15.10 -18.98
N ASN A 202 2.57 14.34 -17.96
CA ASN A 202 2.48 14.73 -16.55
C ASN A 202 3.83 15.24 -15.98
N CYS A 203 4.86 15.37 -16.81
CA CYS A 203 6.13 15.95 -16.39
C CYS A 203 6.03 17.48 -16.42
N GLU A 204 6.12 18.11 -15.24
CA GLU A 204 6.08 19.56 -15.07
C GLU A 204 7.41 20.27 -15.42
N ASP A 205 8.39 19.53 -15.96
CA ASP A 205 9.68 20.11 -16.35
C ASP A 205 9.48 21.18 -17.46
N PRO A 206 10.12 22.37 -17.33
CA PRO A 206 9.94 23.45 -18.28
C PRO A 206 10.24 23.08 -19.73
N LEU A 207 11.21 22.19 -19.97
CA LEU A 207 11.59 21.77 -21.31
C LEU A 207 10.51 20.90 -21.96
N ILE A 208 9.91 19.98 -21.19
CA ILE A 208 8.79 19.16 -21.66
C ILE A 208 7.55 20.01 -21.93
N ARG A 209 7.25 20.98 -21.05
CA ARG A 209 6.14 21.93 -21.26
C ARG A 209 6.34 22.76 -22.54
N TYR A 210 7.58 23.18 -22.81
CA TYR A 210 7.92 23.88 -24.04
C TYR A 210 7.63 23.03 -25.29
N PHE A 211 8.11 21.79 -25.34
CA PHE A 211 7.83 20.89 -26.46
C PHE A 211 6.35 20.55 -26.62
N GLU A 212 5.62 20.37 -25.52
CA GLU A 212 4.17 20.18 -25.58
C GLU A 212 3.47 21.38 -26.20
N SER A 213 3.86 22.61 -25.83
CA SER A 213 3.30 23.81 -26.45
C SER A 213 3.60 23.91 -27.94
N LEU A 214 4.83 23.57 -28.36
CA LEU A 214 5.21 23.52 -29.77
C LEU A 214 4.39 22.49 -30.56
N PHE A 215 4.19 21.29 -30.00
CA PHE A 215 3.37 20.27 -30.63
C PHE A 215 1.92 20.74 -30.83
N VAL A 216 1.33 21.36 -29.79
CA VAL A 216 -0.04 21.90 -29.87
C VAL A 216 -0.13 22.98 -30.95
N SER A 217 0.82 23.92 -30.99
CA SER A 217 0.86 24.96 -32.02
C SER A 217 0.95 24.37 -33.43
N GLN A 218 1.81 23.38 -33.66
CA GLN A 218 1.90 22.72 -34.98
C GLN A 218 0.60 22.00 -35.37
N VAL A 219 -0.08 21.38 -34.41
CA VAL A 219 -1.36 20.71 -34.65
C VAL A 219 -2.45 21.73 -35.00
N GLU A 220 -2.52 22.85 -34.30
CA GLU A 220 -3.48 23.93 -34.57
C GLU A 220 -3.24 24.61 -35.92
N GLU A 221 -1.98 24.82 -36.30
CA GLU A 221 -1.61 25.32 -37.64
C GLU A 221 -2.01 24.36 -38.75
N THR A 222 -1.83 23.05 -38.52
CA THR A 222 -2.18 22.02 -39.50
C THR A 222 -3.69 21.81 -39.60
N PHE A 223 -4.43 22.01 -38.50
CA PHE A 223 -5.87 21.81 -38.41
C PHE A 223 -6.57 23.04 -37.78
N PRO A 224 -6.93 24.07 -38.57
CA PRO A 224 -7.42 25.36 -38.07
C PRO A 224 -8.74 25.32 -37.28
N VAL A 225 -9.49 24.22 -37.36
CA VAL A 225 -10.77 24.02 -36.65
C VAL A 225 -10.73 22.67 -35.92
N ILE A 226 -9.75 22.49 -35.04
CA ILE A 226 -9.62 21.30 -34.21
C ILE A 226 -10.28 21.52 -32.84
N SER A 227 -10.96 20.49 -32.32
CA SER A 227 -11.51 20.53 -30.97
C SER A 227 -10.41 20.22 -29.93
N THR A 228 -10.55 20.74 -28.71
CA THR A 228 -9.62 20.46 -27.62
C THR A 228 -9.47 18.95 -27.35
N THR A 229 -10.59 18.21 -27.38
CA THR A 229 -10.61 16.75 -27.24
C THR A 229 -9.80 16.04 -28.33
N ASP A 230 -9.80 16.55 -29.55
CA ASP A 230 -9.07 15.94 -30.66
C ASP A 230 -7.59 16.34 -30.68
N VAL A 231 -7.21 17.45 -30.04
CA VAL A 231 -5.82 17.78 -29.71
C VAL A 231 -5.28 16.80 -28.67
N ASP A 232 -6.04 16.54 -27.60
CA ASP A 232 -5.62 15.60 -26.55
C ASP A 232 -5.44 14.18 -27.07
N LYS A 233 -6.37 13.68 -27.90
CA LYS A 233 -6.21 12.38 -28.57
C LYS A 233 -4.94 12.31 -29.42
N ARG A 234 -4.60 13.39 -30.13
CA ARG A 234 -3.38 13.46 -30.94
C ARG A 234 -2.13 13.49 -30.07
N LYS A 235 -2.17 14.17 -28.91
CA LYS A 235 -1.08 14.14 -27.94
C LYS A 235 -0.83 12.73 -27.45
N ASP A 236 -1.88 12.02 -27.04
CA ASP A 236 -1.80 10.64 -26.57
C ASP A 236 -1.17 9.70 -27.63
N GLN A 237 -1.51 9.91 -28.91
CA GLN A 237 -1.07 9.04 -30.01
C GLN A 237 0.30 9.39 -30.57
N HIS A 238 0.65 10.67 -30.66
CA HIS A 238 1.75 11.13 -31.50
C HIS A 238 2.83 11.93 -30.78
N PHE A 239 2.55 12.48 -29.59
CA PHE A 239 3.46 13.42 -28.93
C PHE A 239 4.87 12.86 -28.72
N ILE A 240 5.00 11.64 -28.18
CA ILE A 240 6.33 11.06 -27.92
C ILE A 240 7.12 10.84 -29.21
N LYS A 241 6.47 10.26 -30.23
CA LYS A 241 7.12 9.97 -31.51
C LYS A 241 7.59 11.26 -32.17
N TRP A 242 6.75 12.30 -32.10
CA TRP A 242 7.11 13.63 -32.57
C TRP A 242 8.26 14.24 -31.76
N LEU A 243 8.19 14.20 -30.43
CA LEU A 243 9.21 14.74 -29.53
C LEU A 243 10.57 14.10 -29.81
N LYS A 244 10.60 12.78 -29.95
CA LYS A 244 11.82 12.04 -30.30
C LYS A 244 12.39 12.53 -31.63
N SER A 245 11.56 12.67 -32.66
CA SER A 245 12.03 13.19 -33.96
C SER A 245 12.54 14.63 -33.89
N GLN A 246 11.97 15.48 -33.03
CA GLN A 246 12.47 16.86 -32.85
C GLN A 246 13.84 16.87 -32.18
N VAL A 247 14.00 16.10 -31.10
CA VAL A 247 15.26 16.00 -30.35
C VAL A 247 16.36 15.33 -31.19
N ASP A 248 16.01 14.30 -31.98
CA ASP A 248 16.95 13.60 -32.86
C ASP A 248 17.34 14.43 -34.11
N PHE A 249 16.52 15.40 -34.53
CA PHE A 249 16.80 16.26 -35.70
C PHE A 249 17.66 17.49 -35.33
N ASP A 250 17.55 17.93 -34.08
CA ASP A 250 18.28 19.09 -33.54
C ASP A 250 19.65 18.67 -32.99
N ASP A 251 20.51 18.18 -33.89
CA ASP A 251 21.86 17.65 -33.59
C ASP A 251 22.81 18.68 -32.92
N ASP A 252 22.50 19.98 -33.02
CA ASP A 252 23.31 21.08 -32.47
C ASP A 252 22.87 21.52 -31.05
N ALA A 253 21.76 21.01 -30.53
CA ALA A 253 21.24 21.37 -29.22
C ALA A 253 21.76 20.45 -28.11
N ASP A 254 22.43 21.03 -27.10
CA ASP A 254 22.92 20.31 -25.91
C ASP A 254 21.77 20.02 -24.93
N TYR A 255 20.92 19.05 -25.27
CA TYR A 255 19.84 18.61 -24.41
C TYR A 255 20.37 17.82 -23.19
N PRO A 256 19.69 17.91 -22.03
CA PRO A 256 20.08 17.13 -20.86
C PRO A 256 20.08 15.62 -21.14
N LYS A 257 21.08 14.90 -20.63
CA LYS A 257 21.19 13.43 -20.81
C LYS A 257 19.93 12.67 -20.37
N TRP A 258 19.24 13.15 -19.32
CA TRP A 258 18.01 12.53 -18.85
C TRP A 258 16.90 12.60 -19.92
N LEU A 259 16.86 13.66 -20.74
CA LEU A 259 15.87 13.79 -21.81
C LEU A 259 16.12 12.72 -22.88
N HIS A 260 17.37 12.59 -23.33
CA HIS A 260 17.75 11.56 -24.30
C HIS A 260 17.43 10.14 -23.82
N GLU A 261 17.55 9.87 -22.52
CA GLU A 261 17.16 8.57 -21.95
C GLU A 261 15.64 8.39 -21.87
N VAL A 262 14.91 9.41 -21.42
CA VAL A 262 13.47 9.34 -21.20
C VAL A 262 12.68 9.31 -22.51
N ILE A 263 13.16 9.90 -23.61
CA ILE A 263 12.48 9.83 -24.92
C ILE A 263 12.62 8.47 -25.62
N GLN A 264 13.56 7.62 -25.18
CA GLN A 264 13.62 6.25 -25.67
C GLN A 264 12.46 5.43 -25.12
N SER A 265 11.97 4.48 -25.92
CA SER A 265 10.89 3.60 -25.52
C SER A 265 11.23 2.88 -24.20
N PRO A 266 10.24 2.67 -23.31
CA PRO A 266 10.46 1.95 -22.07
C PRO A 266 11.03 0.56 -22.32
N HIS A 267 11.84 0.06 -21.39
CA HIS A 267 12.32 -1.32 -21.48
C HIS A 267 11.15 -2.31 -21.58
N VAL A 268 11.27 -3.28 -22.48
CA VAL A 268 10.27 -4.36 -22.68
C VAL A 268 10.03 -5.14 -21.38
N LYS A 269 11.05 -5.17 -20.52
CA LYS A 269 11.08 -5.81 -19.21
C LYS A 269 11.05 -4.75 -18.12
N VAL A 270 10.06 -4.80 -17.23
CA VAL A 270 9.85 -3.87 -16.13
C VAL A 270 9.87 -4.60 -14.80
N GLN A 271 10.37 -3.96 -13.75
CA GLN A 271 10.25 -4.47 -12.39
C GLN A 271 8.95 -4.01 -11.76
N GLN A 272 8.04 -4.93 -11.52
CA GLN A 272 6.89 -4.70 -10.67
C GLN A 272 7.31 -4.89 -9.21
N ILE A 273 7.24 -3.82 -8.43
CA ILE A 273 7.53 -3.83 -7.00
C ILE A 273 6.21 -3.57 -6.26
N ARG A 274 5.94 -4.33 -5.19
CA ARG A 274 4.80 -4.07 -4.31
C ARG A 274 5.12 -2.88 -3.41
N ALA A 275 5.19 -1.69 -4.00
CA ALA A 275 5.19 -0.43 -3.27
C ALA A 275 3.84 0.26 -3.47
N PHE A 276 3.46 1.13 -2.52
CA PHE A 276 2.26 1.96 -2.64
C PHE A 276 2.38 3.06 -3.72
N HIS A 277 3.46 3.09 -4.52
CA HIS A 277 3.59 3.92 -5.73
C HIS A 277 4.63 3.32 -6.69
N LEU A 278 4.40 3.52 -8.00
CA LEU A 278 5.23 3.08 -9.13
C LEU A 278 6.61 3.74 -9.11
N SER A 279 7.66 2.96 -9.37
CA SER A 279 9.02 3.46 -9.62
C SER A 279 9.67 2.63 -10.72
N PHE A 280 10.23 3.29 -11.74
CA PHE A 280 11.02 2.67 -12.81
C PHE A 280 12.52 2.80 -12.55
N THR A 281 13.28 1.77 -12.93
CA THR A 281 14.73 1.69 -12.81
C THR A 281 15.42 2.37 -13.99
N SER A 282 16.30 3.36 -13.72
CA SER A 282 17.25 3.88 -14.72
C SER A 282 18.49 2.97 -14.82
N ARG A 283 19.15 3.01 -15.98
CA ARG A 283 20.37 2.24 -16.28
C ARG A 283 21.48 2.53 -15.26
N SER A 284 21.98 1.51 -14.59
CA SER A 284 23.35 1.51 -14.04
C SER A 284 24.22 0.66 -14.98
N SER A 285 25.08 1.34 -15.75
CA SER A 285 26.15 0.84 -16.63
C SER A 285 25.81 -0.34 -17.54
#